data_AF-A0ABD5XHH9-F1
#
_entry.id   AF-A0ABD5XHH9-F1
#
_cell.length_a   1.000
_cell.length_b   1.000
_cell.length_c   1.000
_cell.angle_alpha   90.00
_cell.angle_beta   90.00
_cell.angle_gamma   90.00
#
_symmetry.space_group_name_H-M   'P 1'
#
loop_
_entity.id
_entity.type
_entity.pdbx_description
1 polymer ?
#
loop_
_entity_poly.entity_id
_entity_poly.type
_entity_poly.pdbx_seq_one_letter_code
_entity_poly.pdbx_strand_id
1 'polypeptide(L)'
;MLDSIPLFPGLPGGPELLIVLLIVVLLFGANKLPQLARSSGQAMGEFRRGREEIEEELEKGAEADDDEDEDEDEDEAEADEVEATETEAENKQ
;
A
#
# COMPACT_ATOMS: atom_id res chain seq x y z
N MET A 1 -13.04 -22.41 29.86
CA MET A 1 -14.09 -21.38 29.86
C MET A 1 -13.43 -20.03 30.08
N LEU A 2 -12.79 -19.51 29.04
CA LEU A 2 -12.43 -18.10 28.91
C LEU A 2 -13.13 -17.67 27.62
N ASP A 3 -14.42 -17.33 27.73
CA ASP A 3 -15.16 -16.74 26.61
C ASP A 3 -14.61 -15.35 26.38
N SER A 4 -13.76 -15.25 25.35
CA SER A 4 -13.69 -14.16 24.39
C SER A 4 -14.32 -12.85 24.88
N ILE A 5 -13.56 -12.08 25.65
CA ILE A 5 -13.88 -10.66 25.88
C ILE A 5 -13.42 -9.91 24.62
N PRO A 6 -14.33 -9.38 23.79
CA PRO A 6 -13.93 -8.53 22.68
C PRO A 6 -13.29 -7.26 23.24
N LEU A 7 -11.99 -7.09 23.00
CA LEU A 7 -11.17 -5.98 23.50
C LEU A 7 -11.57 -4.61 22.90
N PHE A 8 -12.55 -4.54 22.01
CA PHE A 8 -13.09 -3.28 21.50
C PHE A 8 -14.62 -3.36 21.36
N PRO A 9 -15.41 -2.59 22.14
CA PRO A 9 -16.88 -2.64 22.14
C PRO A 9 -17.52 -1.94 20.91
N GLY A 10 -16.90 -2.07 19.74
CA GLY A 10 -17.35 -1.39 18.53
C GLY A 10 -16.61 -1.80 17.25
N LEU A 11 -15.52 -2.56 17.36
CA LEU A 11 -14.87 -3.13 16.19
C LEU A 11 -15.35 -4.58 16.03
N PRO A 12 -16.09 -4.91 14.95
CA PRO A 12 -16.37 -6.31 14.65
C PRO A 12 -15.04 -7.05 14.56
N GLY A 13 -14.91 -8.15 15.29
CA GLY A 13 -13.74 -9.02 15.19
C GLY A 13 -13.62 -9.61 13.78
N GLY A 14 -12.54 -10.36 13.54
CA GLY A 14 -12.31 -11.05 12.26
C GLY A 14 -13.53 -11.83 11.75
N PRO A 15 -14.23 -12.64 12.58
CA PRO A 15 -15.42 -13.38 12.17
C PRO A 15 -16.60 -12.48 11.79
N GLU A 16 -16.89 -11.45 12.59
CA GLU A 16 -17.99 -10.52 12.35
C GLU A 16 -17.78 -9.71 11.06
N LEU A 17 -16.54 -9.31 10.78
CA LEU A 17 -16.18 -8.63 9.53
C LEU A 17 -16.40 -9.53 8.30
N LEU A 18 -16.12 -10.84 8.41
CA LEU A 18 -16.40 -11.82 7.37
C LEU A 18 -17.90 -11.94 7.10
N ILE A 19 -18.75 -11.94 8.14
CA ILE A 19 -20.21 -11.97 7.99
C ILE A 19 -20.72 -10.71 7.28
N VAL A 20 -20.22 -9.54 7.66
CA VAL A 20 -20.59 -8.28 6.98
C VAL A 20 -20.15 -8.31 5.52
N LEU A 21 -18.92 -8.74 5.24
CA LEU A 21 -18.42 -8.90 3.88
C LEU A 21 -19.30 -9.85 3.06
N LEU A 22 -19.73 -10.97 3.65
CA LEU A 22 -20.63 -11.92 3.00
C LEU A 22 -21.97 -11.27 2.62
N ILE A 23 -22.57 -10.48 3.52
CA ILE A 23 -23.81 -9.75 3.24
C ILE A 23 -23.62 -8.78 2.08
N VAL A 24 -22.54 -7.99 2.09
CA VAL A 24 -22.22 -7.06 0.98
C VAL A 24 -22.05 -7.81 -0.33
N VAL A 25 -21.35 -8.95 -0.33
CA VAL A 25 -21.18 -9.81 -1.50
C VAL A 25 -22.51 -10.40 -1.99
N LEU A 26 -23.46 -10.71 -1.11
CA LEU A 26 -24.79 -11.18 -1.53
C LEU A 26 -25.63 -10.07 -2.16
N LEU A 27 -25.53 -8.84 -1.65
CA LEU A 27 -26.27 -7.68 -2.17
C LEU A 27 -25.73 -7.20 -3.53
N PHE A 28 -24.41 -7.08 -3.63
CA PHE A 28 -23.75 -6.53 -4.82
C PHE A 28 -23.24 -7.61 -5.77
N GLY A 29 -22.99 -8.82 -5.29
CA GLY A 29 -22.37 -9.92 -6.05
C GLY A 29 -20.85 -9.95 -5.92
N ALA A 30 -20.27 -11.16 -5.95
CA ALA A 30 -18.82 -11.39 -5.80
C ALA A 30 -17.97 -10.70 -6.89
N ASN A 31 -18.56 -10.40 -8.05
CA ASN A 31 -17.87 -9.75 -9.16
C ASN A 31 -17.87 -8.22 -9.07
N LYS A 32 -18.82 -7.59 -8.35
CA LYS A 32 -18.92 -6.11 -8.32
C LYS A 32 -17.84 -5.49 -7.45
N LEU A 33 -17.67 -5.98 -6.21
CA LEU A 33 -16.62 -5.52 -5.29
C LEU A 33 -15.22 -5.42 -5.94
N PRO A 34 -14.68 -6.49 -6.58
CA PRO A 34 -13.36 -6.42 -7.21
C PRO A 34 -13.34 -5.54 -8.46
N GLN A 35 -14.43 -5.46 -9.23
CA GLN A 35 -14.51 -4.55 -10.37
C GLN A 35 -14.49 -3.08 -9.95
N LEU A 36 -15.21 -2.73 -8.88
CA LEU A 36 -15.19 -1.39 -8.28
C LEU A 36 -13.80 -1.06 -7.73
N ALA A 37 -13.17 -2.00 -7.01
CA ALA A 37 -11.82 -1.81 -6.50
C ALA A 37 -10.79 -1.60 -7.62
N ARG A 38 -10.87 -2.38 -8.71
CA ARG A 38 -9.96 -2.24 -9.86
C ARG A 38 -10.14 -0.90 -10.58
N SER A 39 -11.37 -0.53 -10.90
CA SER A 39 -11.64 0.75 -11.59
C SER A 39 -11.30 1.97 -10.72
N SER A 40 -11.64 1.93 -9.44
CA SER A 40 -11.26 2.97 -8.47
C SER A 40 -9.75 3.02 -8.26
N GLY A 41 -9.07 1.88 -8.22
CA GLY A 41 -7.62 1.79 -8.05
C GLY A 41 -6.87 2.32 -9.26
N GLN A 42 -7.34 2.01 -10.47
CA GLN A 42 -6.77 2.57 -11.70
C GLN A 42 -6.95 4.08 -11.76
N ALA A 43 -8.16 4.58 -11.48
CA ALA A 43 -8.42 6.02 -11.43
C ALA A 43 -7.54 6.73 -10.38
N MET A 44 -7.40 6.14 -9.18
CA MET A 44 -6.54 6.69 -8.14
C MET A 44 -5.05 6.64 -8.52
N GLY A 45 -4.62 5.61 -9.26
CA GLY A 45 -3.25 5.46 -9.74
C GLY A 45 -2.89 6.49 -10.81
N GLU A 46 -3.75 6.68 -11.81
CA GLU A 46 -3.59 7.73 -12.83
C GLU A 46 -3.64 9.13 -12.20
N PHE A 47 -4.55 9.34 -11.24
CA PHE A 47 -4.63 10.60 -10.50
C PHE A 47 -3.37 10.90 -9.70
N ARG A 48 -2.77 9.90 -9.04
CA ARG A 48 -1.51 10.07 -8.30
C ARG A 48 -0.35 10.43 -9.24
N ARG A 49 -0.22 9.73 -10.37
CA ARG A 49 0.82 9.99 -11.37
C ARG A 49 0.70 11.39 -11.97
N GLY A 50 -0.50 11.79 -12.38
CA GLY A 50 -0.72 13.14 -12.90
C GLY A 50 -0.44 14.23 -11.86
N ARG A 51 -0.70 13.96 -10.57
CA ARG A 51 -0.34 14.90 -9.50
C ARG A 51 1.17 15.03 -9.30
N GLU A 52 1.91 13.93 -9.40
CA GLU A 52 3.37 13.89 -9.29
C GLU A 52 4.03 14.62 -10.46
N GLU A 53 3.55 14.41 -11.69
CA GLU A 53 4.02 15.12 -12.89
C GLU A 53 3.78 16.64 -12.78
N ILE A 54 2.62 17.07 -12.27
CA ILE A 54 2.33 18.49 -12.04
C ILE A 54 3.24 19.06 -10.95
N GLU A 55 3.52 18.32 -9.88
CA GLU A 55 4.42 18.75 -8.81
C GLU A 55 5.85 18.93 -9.33
N GLU A 56 6.34 18.00 -10.15
CA GLU A 56 7.66 18.06 -10.81
C GLU A 56 7.75 19.20 -11.83
N GLU A 57 6.70 19.44 -12.63
CA GLU A 57 6.65 20.59 -13.56
C GLU A 57 6.64 21.94 -12.82
N LEU A 58 5.98 22.01 -11.67
CA LEU A 58 5.94 23.22 -10.85
C LEU A 58 7.27 23.46 -10.14
N GLU A 59 7.97 22.41 -9.71
CA GLU A 59 9.31 22.50 -9.12
C GLU A 59 10.33 22.95 -10.17
N LYS A 60 10.38 22.29 -11.32
CA LYS A 60 11.25 22.68 -12.45
C LYS A 60 10.93 24.06 -13.01
N GLY A 61 9.66 24.44 -13.04
CA GLY A 61 9.22 25.76 -13.48
C GLY A 61 9.53 26.88 -12.48
N ALA A 62 9.71 26.55 -11.20
CA ALA A 62 10.15 27.47 -10.16
C ALA A 62 11.69 27.58 -10.10
N GLU A 63 12.40 26.52 -10.49
CA GLU A 63 13.87 26.48 -10.56
C GLU A 63 14.42 27.14 -11.85
N ALA A 64 13.65 27.17 -12.94
CA ALA A 64 14.04 27.82 -14.19
C ALA A 64 14.14 29.37 -14.16
N ASP A 65 13.95 30.00 -13.00
CA ASP A 65 14.16 31.44 -12.78
C ASP A 65 15.39 31.73 -11.87
N ASP A 66 16.10 30.71 -11.38
CA ASP A 66 17.34 30.84 -10.60
C ASP A 66 18.39 29.81 -11.08
N ASP A 67 19.44 30.33 -11.70
CA ASP A 67 20.77 29.72 -11.90
C ASP A 67 20.97 28.62 -12.99
N GLU A 68 21.62 29.07 -14.07
CA GLU A 68 22.64 28.31 -14.80
C GLU A 68 23.67 27.78 -13.78
N ASP A 69 23.96 26.47 -13.74
CA ASP A 69 25.32 25.89 -13.60
C ASP A 69 25.32 24.37 -13.26
N GLU A 70 26.13 23.63 -14.04
CA GLU A 70 26.83 22.35 -13.73
C GLU A 70 25.97 21.06 -13.60
N ASP A 71 25.91 20.18 -14.62
CA ASP A 71 26.91 19.17 -15.07
C ASP A 71 27.12 17.97 -14.12
N GLU A 72 27.08 16.76 -14.72
CA GLU A 72 27.70 15.48 -14.26
C GLU A 72 27.05 14.79 -13.04
N ASP A 73 26.89 13.46 -12.92
CA ASP A 73 27.30 12.29 -13.67
C ASP A 73 26.57 11.04 -13.13
N GLU A 74 26.82 9.93 -13.81
CA GLU A 74 26.27 8.59 -13.73
C GLU A 74 26.52 7.80 -12.41
N ASP A 75 25.89 6.62 -12.35
CA ASP A 75 26.14 5.45 -11.49
C ASP A 75 25.54 5.42 -10.07
N GLU A 76 24.64 4.46 -9.84
CA GLU A 76 24.99 3.21 -9.13
C GLU A 76 23.79 2.24 -9.11
N ALA A 77 23.92 1.18 -9.91
CA ALA A 77 23.24 -0.09 -9.69
C ALA A 77 24.04 -0.96 -8.70
N GLU A 78 23.40 -2.01 -8.20
CA GLU A 78 23.89 -3.03 -7.23
C GLU A 78 23.69 -2.63 -5.77
N ALA A 79 23.35 -3.49 -4.81
CA ALA A 79 22.86 -4.86 -4.74
C ALA A 79 22.66 -5.08 -3.22
N ASP A 80 21.54 -5.64 -2.77
CA ASP A 80 21.52 -6.32 -1.47
C ASP A 80 20.43 -7.40 -1.44
N GLU A 81 20.77 -8.55 -2.03
CA GLU A 81 20.25 -9.83 -1.60
C GLU A 81 21.26 -10.45 -0.63
N VAL A 82 20.97 -10.44 0.67
CA VAL A 82 21.28 -11.46 1.70
C VAL A 82 20.62 -10.94 2.99
N GLU A 83 19.85 -11.68 3.77
CA GLU A 83 20.28 -12.86 4.48
C GLU A 83 19.07 -13.63 5.01
N ALA A 84 19.06 -14.93 4.74
CA ALA A 84 18.17 -15.89 5.37
C ALA A 84 18.57 -16.09 6.83
N THR A 85 17.60 -16.12 7.75
CA THR A 85 17.78 -16.70 9.10
C THR A 85 16.68 -17.73 9.37
N GLU A 86 16.85 -18.92 8.77
CA GLU A 86 16.54 -20.19 9.47
C GLU A 86 17.79 -20.53 10.28
N THR A 87 17.77 -20.53 11.61
CA THR A 87 17.68 -21.70 12.49
C THR A 87 17.94 -21.14 13.89
N GLU A 88 17.23 -21.53 14.94
CA GLU A 88 17.73 -22.60 15.81
C GLU A 88 16.58 -23.15 16.66
N ALA A 89 16.27 -24.41 16.41
CA ALA A 89 15.63 -25.28 17.37
C ALA A 89 16.65 -25.70 18.44
N GLU A 90 16.11 -26.14 19.59
CA GLU A 90 16.76 -27.02 20.57
C GLU A 90 17.19 -26.38 21.92
N ASN A 91 16.33 -26.64 22.93
CA ASN A 91 16.67 -27.16 24.25
C ASN A 91 17.47 -26.27 25.24
N LYS A 92 16.85 -25.97 26.39
CA LYS A 92 17.24 -26.51 27.72
C LYS A 92 16.89 -25.54 28.85
N GLN A 93 15.75 -25.77 29.51
CA GLN A 93 15.61 -25.85 30.98
C GLN A 93 14.19 -26.26 31.38
#